data_AF-A0A8J6MAA8-F1
#
_entry.id   AF-A0A8J6MAA8-F1
#
_cell.length_a   1.000
_cell.length_b   1.000
_cell.length_c   1.000
_cell.angle_alpha   90.00
_cell.angle_beta   90.00
_cell.angle_gamma   90.00
#
_symmetry.space_group_name_H-M   'P 1'
#
loop_
_entity.id
_entity.type
_entity.pdbx_description
1 polymer ?
#
loop_
_entity_poly.entity_id
_entity_poly.type
_entity_poly.pdbx_seq_one_letter_code
_entity_poly.pdbx_strand_id
1 'polypeptide(L)'
;MSLALSRGCSDAPVLRERGQREVFCGLTGIVWLHRKIQDAFFLVVGSRTCAHLLQSAAGVMIFAEPRFATALMEERDLAGLADAHDELDQVVAKLLKRRPDIAMLFLVGSCPSEVIKLDLGRAAQRLDGVYKPAGVRVLSYSGSGIETTFTQGEDACLAALVPQMPRDDTAQLLVVGALAEVVEDQFRRIFGAMGLTRIAFLPPRRASEMPAVGANTKMLLAQPFLADTARALEARGAVHLPALFPLGVEGTTDWLTAGAVAMGVPAAAIRAAVEMQEDRARLALGRLRERLVGKRIFFMPDSQLEIPLARFLHNELGMELLEVGTPFLHR
;
A
#
# COMPACT_ATOMS: atom_id res chain seq x y z
N MET A 1 -43.65 -13.62 2.66
CA MET A 1 -43.24 -12.27 2.21
C MET A 1 -41.72 -12.26 2.14
N SER A 2 -41.18 -12.32 0.93
CA SER A 2 -39.74 -12.24 0.68
C SER A 2 -39.27 -10.83 1.06
N LEU A 3 -38.60 -10.68 2.20
CA LEU A 3 -37.80 -9.49 2.49
C LEU A 3 -36.81 -9.36 1.33
N ALA A 4 -36.99 -8.34 0.50
CA ALA A 4 -35.98 -7.96 -0.46
C ALA A 4 -34.71 -7.65 0.34
N LEU A 5 -33.72 -8.55 0.28
CA LEU A 5 -32.38 -8.28 0.79
C LEU A 5 -31.91 -6.99 0.11
N SER A 6 -31.84 -5.90 0.87
CA SER A 6 -31.19 -4.67 0.45
C SER A 6 -29.77 -5.05 0.03
N ARG A 7 -29.49 -5.04 -1.28
CA ARG A 7 -28.25 -5.60 -1.86
C ARG A 7 -26.98 -4.78 -1.57
N GLY A 8 -27.04 -3.77 -0.71
CA GLY A 8 -25.90 -2.91 -0.43
C GLY A 8 -25.97 -2.21 0.93
N CYS A 9 -24.80 -1.78 1.42
CA CYS A 9 -24.62 -1.10 2.71
C CYS A 9 -24.33 0.41 2.56
N SER A 10 -24.66 1.02 1.41
CA SER A 10 -24.36 2.44 1.13
C SER A 10 -24.94 3.39 2.18
N ASP A 11 -26.20 3.16 2.57
CA ASP A 11 -26.91 3.95 3.56
C ASP A 11 -26.86 3.33 4.97
N ALA A 12 -26.10 2.24 5.15
CA ALA A 12 -25.98 1.60 6.45
C ALA A 12 -25.28 2.55 7.44
N PRO A 13 -25.84 2.74 8.65
CA PRO A 13 -25.19 3.54 9.67
C PRO A 13 -23.91 2.84 10.12
N VAL A 14 -22.77 3.53 9.99
CA VAL A 14 -21.47 3.01 10.44
C VAL A 14 -21.25 3.43 11.89
N LEU A 15 -21.12 2.43 12.76
CA LEU A 15 -20.74 2.63 14.16
C LEU A 15 -19.30 3.14 14.23
N ARG A 16 -19.06 4.18 15.04
CA ARG A 16 -17.74 4.78 15.25
C ARG A 16 -17.35 4.60 16.70
N GLU A 17 -16.36 3.75 16.96
CA GLU A 17 -15.91 3.43 18.31
C GLU A 17 -14.50 3.92 18.60
N ARG A 18 -14.25 4.34 19.84
CA ARG A 18 -12.94 4.79 20.35
C ARG A 18 -12.71 4.13 21.71
N GLY A 19 -11.47 3.78 22.00
CA GLY A 19 -11.11 3.05 23.21
C GLY A 19 -9.77 2.34 23.04
N GLN A 20 -9.59 1.24 23.76
CA GLN A 20 -8.45 0.35 23.58
C GLN A 20 -8.44 -0.21 22.15
N ARG A 21 -7.25 -0.28 21.53
CA ARG A 21 -7.05 -0.78 20.17
C ARG A 21 -5.95 -1.84 20.18
N GLU A 22 -6.18 -2.92 19.45
CA GLU A 22 -5.22 -4.01 19.23
C GLU A 22 -4.87 -4.06 17.75
N VAL A 23 -4.01 -3.12 17.33
CA VAL A 23 -3.61 -2.97 15.93
C VAL A 23 -2.13 -2.66 15.83
N PHE A 24 -1.52 -2.97 14.69
CA PHE A 24 -0.15 -2.54 14.41
C PHE A 24 -0.08 -1.06 14.01
N CYS A 25 1.08 -0.43 14.19
CA CYS A 25 1.38 0.86 13.57
C CYS A 25 1.91 0.70 12.14
N GLY A 26 1.95 1.80 11.38
CA GLY A 26 2.39 1.83 9.98
C GLY A 26 3.85 1.42 9.73
N LEU A 27 4.72 1.36 10.75
CA LEU A 27 6.08 0.83 10.60
C LEU A 27 6.08 -0.60 10.03
N THR A 28 5.06 -1.39 10.35
CA THR A 28 4.93 -2.77 9.86
C THR A 28 4.81 -2.86 8.33
N GLY A 29 4.40 -1.78 7.64
CA GLY A 29 4.44 -1.68 6.18
C GLY A 29 5.80 -1.95 5.56
N ILE A 30 6.88 -1.62 6.29
CA ILE A 30 8.26 -1.85 5.85
C ILE A 30 8.49 -3.34 5.54
N VAL A 31 7.86 -4.25 6.29
CA VAL A 31 8.05 -5.71 6.21
C VAL A 31 7.77 -6.26 4.82
N TRP A 32 6.82 -5.69 4.09
CA TRP A 32 6.56 -6.07 2.69
C TRP A 32 7.11 -5.06 1.68
N LEU A 33 7.14 -3.77 2.00
CA LEU A 33 7.65 -2.74 1.09
C LEU A 33 9.14 -2.90 0.78
N HIS A 34 9.94 -3.31 1.76
CA HIS A 34 11.37 -3.57 1.53
C HIS A 34 11.60 -4.73 0.55
N ARG A 35 10.63 -5.64 0.40
CA ARG A 35 10.69 -6.73 -0.58
C ARG A 35 10.19 -6.28 -1.95
N LYS A 36 9.17 -5.43 -1.97
CA LYS A 36 8.58 -4.88 -3.19
C LYS A 36 9.52 -3.94 -3.92
N ILE A 37 10.14 -3.00 -3.21
CA ILE A 37 11.09 -2.03 -3.78
C ILE A 37 12.51 -2.52 -3.46
N GLN A 38 13.12 -3.20 -4.43
CA GLN A 38 14.29 -4.06 -4.23
C GLN A 38 15.57 -3.28 -3.89
N ASP A 39 15.64 -2.02 -4.29
CA ASP A 39 16.75 -1.08 -4.10
C ASP A 39 16.42 0.04 -3.10
N ALA A 40 15.32 -0.11 -2.34
CA ALA A 40 14.97 0.79 -1.25
C ALA A 40 15.50 0.30 0.11
N PHE A 41 15.84 1.25 0.97
CA PHE A 41 16.16 1.03 2.38
C PHE A 41 15.25 1.87 3.27
N PHE A 42 14.76 1.29 4.36
CA PHE A 42 13.86 1.95 5.31
C PHE A 42 14.58 2.18 6.64
N LEU A 43 14.93 3.43 6.94
CA LEU A 43 15.58 3.84 8.18
C LEU A 43 14.53 4.47 9.11
N VAL A 44 14.07 3.71 10.09
CA VAL A 44 13.16 4.22 11.13
C VAL A 44 13.96 5.10 12.08
N VAL A 45 13.47 6.31 12.37
CA VAL A 45 14.03 7.16 13.44
C VAL A 45 13.12 7.02 14.65
N GLY A 46 13.58 6.30 15.68
CA GLY A 46 12.71 5.92 16.79
C GLY A 46 13.40 5.24 17.96
N SER A 47 12.63 4.55 18.78
CA SER A 47 13.14 3.91 20.00
C SER A 47 13.40 2.40 19.82
N ARG A 48 13.89 1.76 20.88
CA ARG A 48 14.02 0.29 20.96
C ARG A 48 12.69 -0.43 20.75
N THR A 49 11.56 0.19 21.12
CA THR A 49 10.23 -0.38 20.87
C THR A 49 9.97 -0.54 19.37
N CYS A 50 10.36 0.45 18.55
CA CYS A 50 10.22 0.40 17.10
C CYS A 50 11.10 -0.71 16.50
N ALA A 51 12.35 -0.80 16.95
CA ALA A 51 13.26 -1.87 16.53
C ALA A 51 12.73 -3.27 16.90
N HIS A 52 12.23 -3.43 18.13
CA HIS A 52 11.69 -4.69 18.61
C HIS A 52 10.41 -5.10 17.86
N LEU A 53 9.54 -4.14 17.53
CA LEU A 53 8.37 -4.37 16.69
C LEU A 53 8.78 -4.93 15.32
N LEU A 54 9.70 -4.26 14.61
CA LEU A 54 10.14 -4.71 13.29
C LEU A 54 10.82 -6.08 13.34
N GLN A 55 11.65 -6.33 14.35
CA GLN A 55 12.27 -7.62 14.56
C GLN A 55 11.21 -8.73 14.78
N SER A 56 10.21 -8.45 15.60
CA SER A 56 9.12 -9.41 15.90
C SER A 56 8.24 -9.67 14.68
N ALA A 57 7.90 -8.60 13.94
CA ALA A 57 7.02 -8.68 12.77
C ALA A 57 7.72 -9.31 11.54
N ALA A 58 9.00 -9.04 11.33
CA ALA A 58 9.77 -9.63 10.24
C ALA A 58 10.03 -11.14 10.45
N GLY A 59 9.98 -11.62 11.71
CA GLY A 59 10.22 -13.01 12.05
C GLY A 59 11.55 -13.51 11.49
N VAL A 60 11.53 -14.60 10.72
CA VAL A 60 12.74 -15.19 10.11
C VAL A 60 13.44 -14.26 9.12
N MET A 61 12.74 -13.27 8.55
CA MET A 61 13.31 -12.36 7.56
C MET A 61 14.38 -11.43 8.15
N ILE A 62 14.41 -11.27 9.49
CA ILE A 62 15.45 -10.48 10.15
C ILE A 62 16.87 -11.03 9.89
N PHE A 63 16.98 -12.34 9.62
CA PHE A 63 18.26 -13.01 9.34
C PHE A 63 18.64 -13.00 7.86
N ALA A 64 17.78 -12.45 6.98
CA ALA A 64 17.99 -12.44 5.53
C ALA A 64 18.54 -11.10 5.02
N GLU A 65 19.41 -10.44 5.80
CA GLU A 65 19.95 -9.10 5.53
C GLU A 65 18.87 -8.08 5.08
N PRO A 66 17.86 -7.83 5.93
CA PRO A 66 16.75 -6.97 5.56
C PRO A 66 17.22 -5.55 5.22
N ARG A 67 16.53 -4.93 4.26
CA ARG A 67 16.79 -3.54 3.84
C ARG A 67 16.04 -2.53 4.71
N PHE A 68 16.14 -2.71 6.02
CA PHE A 68 15.64 -1.75 6.99
C PHE A 68 16.49 -1.75 8.26
N ALA A 69 16.47 -0.64 8.99
CA ALA A 69 17.10 -0.49 10.29
C ALA A 69 16.38 0.58 11.12
N THR A 70 16.67 0.63 12.41
CA THR A 70 16.21 1.70 13.28
C THR A 70 17.42 2.51 13.78
N ALA A 71 17.44 3.81 13.49
CA ALA A 71 18.27 4.78 14.19
C ALA A 71 17.66 4.98 15.58
N LEU A 72 18.28 4.34 16.59
CA LEU A 72 17.82 4.41 17.98
C LEU A 72 18.14 5.77 18.56
N MET A 73 17.11 6.48 19.01
CA MET A 73 17.26 7.74 19.74
C MET A 73 17.81 7.47 21.15
N GLU A 74 18.85 8.21 21.52
CA GLU A 74 19.51 8.14 22.82
C GLU A 74 19.06 9.29 23.74
N GLU A 75 19.40 9.21 25.03
CA GLU A 75 19.05 10.26 26.01
C GLU A 75 19.62 11.64 25.62
N ARG A 76 20.77 11.66 24.94
CA ARG A 76 21.42 12.91 24.47
C ARG A 76 20.60 13.61 23.40
N ASP A 77 19.94 12.86 22.52
CA ASP A 77 19.07 13.39 21.48
C ASP A 77 17.82 14.02 22.09
N LEU A 78 17.25 13.36 23.11
CA LEU A 78 16.05 13.83 23.80
C LEU A 78 16.30 15.06 24.67
N ALA A 79 17.51 15.17 25.23
CA ALA A 79 17.91 16.29 26.08
C ALA A 79 18.38 17.52 25.27
N GLY A 80 18.41 17.45 23.93
CA GLY A 80 18.96 18.52 23.08
C GLY A 80 20.46 18.74 23.29
N LEU A 81 21.16 17.74 23.85
CA LEU A 81 22.60 17.78 24.12
C LEU A 81 23.43 17.39 22.90
N ALA A 82 22.79 16.85 21.86
CA ALA A 82 23.29 16.67 20.51
C ALA A 82 22.24 17.22 19.53
N ASP A 83 22.69 17.76 18.39
CA ASP A 83 21.76 18.13 17.32
C ASP A 83 21.29 16.86 16.62
N ALA A 84 20.01 16.53 16.77
CA ALA A 84 19.42 15.32 16.22
C ALA A 84 19.50 15.26 14.68
N HIS A 85 19.59 16.39 13.99
CA HIS A 85 19.80 16.41 12.54
C HIS A 85 21.25 16.05 12.17
N ASP A 86 22.24 16.53 12.92
CA ASP A 86 23.64 16.19 12.69
C ASP A 86 23.91 14.70 12.98
N GLU A 87 23.32 14.16 14.04
CA GLU A 87 23.41 12.72 14.34
C GLU A 87 22.74 11.87 13.25
N LEU A 88 21.56 12.27 12.79
CA LEU A 88 20.88 11.59 11.68
C LEU A 88 21.73 11.60 10.40
N ASP A 89 22.40 12.71 10.10
CA ASP A 89 23.29 12.84 8.94
C ASP A 89 24.47 11.87 9.02
N GLN A 90 25.09 11.77 10.19
CA GLN A 90 26.19 10.83 10.42
C GLN A 90 25.73 9.37 10.25
N VAL A 91 24.55 9.04 10.77
CA VAL A 91 23.96 7.70 10.63
C VAL A 91 23.68 7.38 9.16
N VAL A 92 23.07 8.31 8.42
CA VAL A 92 22.77 8.14 6.99
C VAL A 92 24.06 8.01 6.17
N ALA A 93 25.07 8.85 6.42
CA ALA A 93 26.36 8.76 5.74
C ALA A 93 27.05 7.40 5.97
N LYS A 94 27.03 6.91 7.22
CA LYS A 94 27.57 5.60 7.58
C LYS A 94 26.81 4.46 6.91
N LEU A 95 25.48 4.55 6.85
CA LEU A 95 24.62 3.57 6.17
C LEU A 95 24.95 3.48 4.68
N LEU A 96 24.90 4.62 3.97
CA LEU A 96 25.11 4.67 2.52
C LEU A 96 26.54 4.29 2.13
N LYS A 97 27.54 4.62 2.96
CA LYS A 97 28.92 4.14 2.78
C LYS A 97 29.03 2.61 2.87
N ARG A 98 28.24 1.97 3.74
CA ARG A 98 28.25 0.52 3.93
C ARG A 98 27.38 -0.22 2.90
N ARG A 99 26.35 0.44 2.36
CA ARG A 99 25.36 -0.11 1.44
C ARG A 99 25.23 0.77 0.19
N PRO A 100 26.23 0.73 -0.71
CA PRO A 100 26.21 1.54 -1.95
C PRO A 100 25.16 1.05 -2.96
N ASP A 101 24.50 -0.08 -2.70
CA ASP A 101 23.41 -0.64 -3.50
C ASP A 101 22.06 0.07 -3.30
N ILE A 102 21.95 0.94 -2.29
CA ILE A 102 20.71 1.68 -1.99
C ILE A 102 20.51 2.79 -3.01
N ALA A 103 19.41 2.74 -3.77
CA ALA A 103 19.00 3.80 -4.70
C ALA A 103 17.92 4.72 -4.09
N MET A 104 17.20 4.24 -3.07
CA MET A 104 16.13 4.97 -2.40
C MET A 104 16.19 4.77 -0.90
N LEU A 105 16.27 5.84 -0.13
CA LEU A 105 16.29 5.82 1.33
C LEU A 105 15.02 6.49 1.86
N PHE A 106 14.26 5.77 2.68
CA PHE A 106 13.13 6.31 3.41
C PHE A 106 13.51 6.56 4.87
N LEU A 107 13.39 7.81 5.32
CA LEU A 107 13.41 8.19 6.72
C LEU A 107 12.00 8.01 7.27
N VAL A 108 11.80 6.99 8.10
CA VAL A 108 10.46 6.62 8.57
C VAL A 108 10.22 7.16 9.97
N GLY A 109 9.25 8.07 10.10
CA GLY A 109 8.82 8.65 11.36
C GLY A 109 8.15 7.61 12.26
N SER A 110 8.35 7.77 13.57
CA SER A 110 7.80 6.92 14.62
C SER A 110 7.23 7.79 15.74
N CYS A 111 6.46 7.20 16.67
CA CYS A 111 5.85 8.00 17.75
C CYS A 111 6.88 8.86 18.53
N PRO A 112 8.07 8.34 18.89
CA PRO A 112 9.12 9.16 19.48
C PRO A 112 9.54 10.37 18.64
N SER A 113 9.84 10.19 17.34
CA SER A 113 10.29 11.29 16.49
C SER A 113 9.21 12.36 16.30
N GLU A 114 7.95 11.94 16.17
CA GLU A 114 6.81 12.85 16.02
C GLU A 114 6.49 13.64 17.30
N VAL A 115 6.69 13.02 18.46
CA VAL A 115 6.46 13.67 19.76
C VAL A 115 7.50 14.76 20.01
N ILE A 116 8.78 14.50 19.71
CA ILE A 116 9.84 15.50 19.85
C ILE A 116 9.88 16.51 18.71
N LYS A 117 8.98 16.38 17.72
CA LYS A 117 8.88 17.26 16.55
C LYS A 117 10.16 17.30 15.71
N LEU A 118 10.81 16.14 15.55
CA LEU A 118 11.94 16.01 14.64
C LEU A 118 11.44 16.11 13.19
N ASP A 119 11.84 17.17 12.49
CA ASP A 119 11.40 17.44 11.12
C ASP A 119 12.13 16.54 10.10
N LEU A 120 11.66 15.30 9.97
CA LEU A 120 12.18 14.33 9.01
C LEU A 120 11.93 14.75 7.55
N GLY A 121 10.91 15.57 7.29
CA GLY A 121 10.65 16.14 5.96
C GLY A 121 11.77 17.05 5.50
N ARG A 122 12.18 17.98 6.37
CA ARG A 122 13.33 18.86 6.11
C ARG A 122 14.65 18.09 6.05
N ALA A 123 14.83 17.09 6.92
CA ALA A 123 16.00 16.22 6.87
C ALA A 123 16.10 15.47 5.53
N ALA A 124 14.99 14.88 5.07
CA ALA A 124 14.95 14.18 3.78
C ALA A 124 15.25 15.12 2.61
N GLN A 125 14.66 16.33 2.57
CA GLN A 125 14.95 17.31 1.52
C GLN A 125 16.43 17.69 1.46
N ARG A 126 17.05 17.94 2.62
CA ARG A 126 18.48 18.27 2.71
C ARG A 126 19.34 17.09 2.26
N LEU A 127 19.06 15.89 2.76
CA LEU A 127 19.81 14.67 2.42
C LEU A 127 19.63 14.27 0.95
N ASP A 128 18.44 14.45 0.37
CA ASP A 128 18.20 14.24 -1.07
C ASP A 128 19.11 15.15 -1.90
N GLY A 129 19.20 16.43 -1.55
CA GLY A 129 20.11 17.36 -2.22
C GLY A 129 21.58 16.93 -2.18
N VAL A 130 22.02 16.32 -1.08
CA VAL A 130 23.40 15.83 -0.89
C VAL A 130 23.67 14.55 -1.68
N TYR A 131 22.74 13.58 -1.67
CA TYR A 131 22.99 12.24 -2.20
C TYR A 131 22.43 11.98 -3.60
N LYS A 132 21.59 12.87 -4.12
CA LYS A 132 21.07 12.79 -5.49
C LYS A 132 22.16 12.73 -6.57
N PRO A 133 23.30 13.46 -6.48
CA PRO A 133 24.41 13.29 -7.43
C PRO A 133 25.04 11.89 -7.40
N ALA A 134 24.94 11.18 -6.27
CA ALA A 134 25.37 9.79 -6.12
C ALA A 134 24.29 8.78 -6.54
N GLY A 135 23.15 9.24 -7.07
CA GLY A 135 22.06 8.39 -7.55
C GLY A 135 21.10 7.92 -6.45
N VAL A 136 21.20 8.42 -5.22
CA VAL A 136 20.32 8.03 -4.11
C VAL A 136 19.26 9.10 -3.89
N ARG A 137 17.99 8.69 -3.86
CA ARG A 137 16.87 9.57 -3.48
C ARG A 137 16.57 9.40 -2.00
N VAL A 138 16.35 10.49 -1.27
CA VAL A 138 15.98 10.45 0.15
C VAL A 138 14.58 11.02 0.35
N LEU A 139 13.72 10.23 0.98
CA LEU A 139 12.31 10.54 1.20
C LEU A 139 11.97 10.36 2.68
N SER A 140 10.84 10.92 3.11
CA SER A 140 10.32 10.71 4.46
C SER A 140 8.83 10.45 4.42
N TYR A 141 8.37 9.60 5.33
CA TYR A 141 6.95 9.44 5.65
C TYR A 141 6.80 8.98 7.10
N SER A 142 5.61 9.12 7.68
CA SER A 142 5.35 8.62 9.03
C SER A 142 4.78 7.20 8.99
N GLY A 143 5.34 6.31 9.80
CA GLY A 143 4.74 5.03 10.16
C GLY A 143 4.33 4.99 11.64
N SER A 144 4.17 6.15 12.27
CA SER A 144 3.89 6.27 13.70
C SER A 144 2.52 5.66 14.05
N GLY A 145 2.40 5.04 15.24
CA GLY A 145 1.13 4.49 15.73
C GLY A 145 0.12 5.54 16.18
N ILE A 146 0.54 6.81 16.27
CA ILE A 146 -0.36 7.94 16.57
C ILE A 146 -1.02 8.52 15.32
N GLU A 147 -0.49 8.21 14.13
CA GLU A 147 -1.01 8.71 12.85
C GLU A 147 -1.50 7.58 11.94
N THR A 148 -0.90 6.39 12.02
CA THR A 148 -1.12 5.31 11.06
C THR A 148 -1.42 3.97 11.73
N THR A 149 -2.33 3.21 11.12
CA THR A 149 -2.67 1.84 11.49
C THR A 149 -2.24 0.88 10.38
N PHE A 150 -1.40 -0.11 10.73
CA PHE A 150 -0.95 -1.22 9.90
C PHE A 150 -0.67 -0.86 8.42
N THR A 151 -1.60 -1.13 7.51
CA THR A 151 -1.48 -0.92 6.06
C THR A 151 -1.39 0.54 5.64
N GLN A 152 -1.81 1.49 6.47
CA GLN A 152 -1.65 2.93 6.20
C GLN A 152 -0.18 3.37 6.13
N GLY A 153 0.76 2.56 6.65
CA GLY A 153 2.18 2.79 6.41
C GLY A 153 2.58 2.67 4.93
N GLU A 154 1.91 1.82 4.16
CA GLU A 154 2.08 1.77 2.71
C GLU A 154 1.51 3.02 2.04
N ASP A 155 0.32 3.46 2.44
CA ASP A 155 -0.29 4.67 1.89
C ASP A 155 0.62 5.90 2.08
N ALA A 156 1.13 6.10 3.29
CA ALA A 156 2.06 7.18 3.58
C ALA A 156 3.37 7.07 2.76
N CYS A 157 3.89 5.85 2.59
CA CYS A 157 5.10 5.59 1.79
C CYS A 157 4.87 5.91 0.30
N LEU A 158 3.77 5.44 -0.29
CA LEU A 158 3.47 5.67 -1.69
C LEU A 158 3.12 7.13 -1.97
N ALA A 159 2.39 7.79 -1.06
CA ALA A 159 2.13 9.22 -1.14
C ALA A 159 3.43 10.05 -1.18
N ALA A 160 4.46 9.65 -0.42
CA ALA A 160 5.78 10.30 -0.47
C ALA A 160 6.53 10.08 -1.80
N LEU A 161 6.20 9.03 -2.56
CA LEU A 161 6.78 8.80 -3.90
C LEU A 161 6.14 9.66 -4.98
N VAL A 162 4.85 10.02 -4.85
CA VAL A 162 4.08 10.70 -5.91
C VAL A 162 4.73 12.01 -6.41
N PRO A 163 5.26 12.89 -5.54
CA PRO A 163 5.97 14.10 -5.99
C PRO A 163 7.22 13.81 -6.83
N GLN A 164 7.82 12.62 -6.70
CA GLN A 164 9.06 12.23 -7.38
C GLN A 164 8.83 11.50 -8.71
N MET A 165 7.58 11.16 -9.02
CA MET A 165 7.22 10.49 -10.27
C MET A 165 7.47 11.42 -11.46
N PRO A 166 7.97 10.94 -12.60
CA PRO A 166 8.06 11.75 -13.81
C PRO A 166 6.69 12.31 -14.24
N ARG A 167 6.68 13.41 -15.00
CA ARG A 167 5.45 13.90 -15.63
C ARG A 167 5.38 13.36 -17.06
N ASP A 168 4.26 12.74 -17.40
CA ASP A 168 3.91 12.34 -18.76
C ASP A 168 2.39 12.39 -18.88
N ASP A 169 1.89 13.15 -19.85
CA ASP A 169 0.46 13.27 -20.13
C ASP A 169 -0.02 12.22 -21.14
N THR A 170 0.80 11.23 -21.51
CA THR A 170 0.33 10.13 -22.36
C THR A 170 -0.65 9.23 -21.62
N ALA A 171 -1.70 8.77 -22.31
CA ALA A 171 -2.68 7.85 -21.75
C ALA A 171 -2.04 6.53 -21.28
N GLN A 172 -2.30 6.16 -20.03
CA GLN A 172 -1.82 4.92 -19.41
C GLN A 172 -2.75 4.49 -18.28
N LEU A 173 -2.73 3.20 -17.97
CA LEU A 173 -3.36 2.64 -16.78
C LEU A 173 -2.30 2.47 -15.67
N LEU A 174 -2.52 3.09 -14.51
CA LEU A 174 -1.68 2.98 -13.33
C LEU A 174 -2.38 2.12 -12.28
N VAL A 175 -1.79 0.99 -11.92
CA VAL A 175 -2.25 0.15 -10.81
C VAL A 175 -1.51 0.57 -9.54
N VAL A 176 -2.24 0.94 -8.49
CA VAL A 176 -1.67 1.48 -7.25
C VAL A 176 -1.89 0.51 -6.09
N GLY A 177 -0.81 0.21 -5.37
CA GLY A 177 -0.76 -0.73 -4.25
C GLY A 177 0.29 -1.82 -4.48
N ALA A 178 1.04 -2.15 -3.43
CA ALA A 178 2.00 -3.21 -3.45
C ALA A 178 1.30 -4.55 -3.66
N LEU A 179 1.72 -5.25 -4.72
CA LEU A 179 1.25 -6.58 -5.08
C LEU A 179 2.43 -7.53 -5.09
N ALA A 180 2.16 -8.80 -4.77
CA ALA A 180 3.09 -9.88 -5.04
C ALA A 180 3.45 -9.91 -6.53
N GLU A 181 4.71 -10.19 -6.87
CA GLU A 181 5.18 -10.15 -8.26
C GLU A 181 4.34 -11.03 -9.19
N VAL A 182 3.96 -12.23 -8.72
CA VAL A 182 3.09 -13.14 -9.49
C VAL A 182 1.71 -12.54 -9.77
N VAL A 183 1.15 -11.77 -8.84
CA VAL A 183 -0.16 -11.11 -9.01
C VAL A 183 -0.04 -9.95 -9.99
N GLU A 184 1.02 -9.14 -9.86
CA GLU A 184 1.34 -8.09 -10.83
C GLU A 184 1.49 -8.65 -12.25
N ASP A 185 2.28 -9.73 -12.41
CA ASP A 185 2.52 -10.37 -13.71
C ASP A 185 1.23 -10.96 -14.30
N GLN A 186 0.36 -11.51 -13.46
CA GLN A 186 -0.97 -11.96 -13.88
C GLN A 186 -1.83 -10.81 -14.39
N PHE A 187 -1.88 -9.67 -13.68
CA PHE A 187 -2.61 -8.49 -14.15
C PHE A 187 -2.04 -7.93 -15.46
N ARG A 188 -0.71 -7.83 -15.58
CA ARG A 188 -0.06 -7.44 -16.85
C ARG A 188 -0.47 -8.33 -18.00
N ARG A 189 -0.45 -9.66 -17.80
CA ARG A 189 -0.85 -10.64 -18.83
C ARG A 189 -2.32 -10.52 -19.20
N ILE A 190 -3.22 -10.35 -18.23
CA ILE A 190 -4.67 -10.27 -18.49
C ILE A 190 -5.01 -8.99 -19.24
N PHE A 191 -4.52 -7.83 -18.79
CA PHE A 191 -4.71 -6.58 -19.53
C PHE A 191 -4.02 -6.58 -20.90
N GLY A 192 -2.85 -7.23 -21.02
CA GLY A 192 -2.18 -7.44 -22.31
C GLY A 192 -3.04 -8.25 -23.28
N ALA A 193 -3.72 -9.29 -22.80
CA ALA A 193 -4.68 -10.06 -23.61
C ALA A 193 -5.89 -9.24 -24.06
N MET A 194 -6.24 -8.16 -23.36
CA MET A 194 -7.25 -7.18 -23.76
C MET A 194 -6.74 -6.15 -24.78
N GLY A 195 -5.42 -6.13 -25.06
CA GLY A 195 -4.79 -5.18 -25.97
C GLY A 195 -4.21 -3.93 -25.29
N LEU A 196 -4.19 -3.85 -23.95
CA LEU A 196 -3.55 -2.73 -23.25
C LEU A 196 -2.02 -2.91 -23.25
N THR A 197 -1.31 -1.88 -23.70
CA THR A 197 0.16 -1.89 -23.78
C THR A 197 0.84 -0.95 -22.77
N ARG A 198 0.12 0.07 -22.28
CA ARG A 198 0.64 1.07 -21.34
C ARG A 198 0.06 0.86 -19.94
N ILE A 199 0.70 -0.01 -19.18
CA ILE A 199 0.31 -0.36 -17.82
C ILE A 199 1.51 -0.22 -16.89
N ALA A 200 1.34 0.61 -15.88
CA ALA A 200 2.32 0.90 -14.86
C ALA A 200 1.83 0.45 -13.48
N PHE A 201 2.76 0.27 -12.54
CA PHE A 201 2.47 -0.14 -11.17
C PHE A 201 3.21 0.77 -10.19
N LEU A 202 2.51 1.21 -9.15
CA LEU A 202 3.07 1.97 -8.03
C LEU A 202 2.81 1.18 -6.74
N PRO A 203 3.83 0.80 -5.95
CA PRO A 203 5.26 1.08 -6.14
C PRO A 203 5.89 0.27 -7.29
N PRO A 204 6.96 0.77 -7.92
CA PRO A 204 7.76 -0.01 -8.87
C PRO A 204 8.56 -1.10 -8.16
N ARG A 205 9.19 -2.02 -8.91
CA ARG A 205 10.12 -3.00 -8.34
C ARG A 205 11.47 -2.39 -8.01
N ARG A 206 11.87 -1.36 -8.76
CA ARG A 206 13.11 -0.59 -8.56
C ARG A 206 12.88 0.91 -8.64
N ALA A 207 13.70 1.70 -7.98
CA ALA A 207 13.62 3.16 -7.99
C ALA A 207 13.72 3.77 -9.40
N SER A 208 14.52 3.15 -10.28
CA SER A 208 14.70 3.59 -11.68
C SER A 208 13.46 3.37 -12.57
N GLU A 209 12.50 2.55 -12.12
CA GLU A 209 11.30 2.18 -12.87
C GLU A 209 10.08 3.00 -12.43
N MET A 210 10.30 4.11 -11.72
CA MET A 210 9.23 4.97 -11.23
C MET A 210 8.29 5.39 -12.37
N PRO A 211 7.00 5.03 -12.31
CA PRO A 211 6.09 5.33 -13.41
C PRO A 211 5.82 6.83 -13.49
N ALA A 212 5.64 7.33 -14.71
CA ALA A 212 5.21 8.70 -14.93
C ALA A 212 3.74 8.88 -14.53
N VAL A 213 3.31 10.11 -14.28
CA VAL A 213 1.91 10.47 -14.03
C VAL A 213 1.58 11.84 -14.63
N GLY A 214 0.37 11.97 -15.15
CA GLY A 214 -0.14 13.19 -15.77
C GLY A 214 -1.62 13.11 -16.11
N ALA A 215 -2.11 14.09 -16.87
CA ALA A 215 -3.55 14.37 -17.04
C ALA A 215 -4.37 13.21 -17.66
N ASN A 216 -3.73 12.34 -18.44
CA ASN A 216 -4.39 11.18 -19.07
C ASN A 216 -4.09 9.85 -18.37
N THR A 217 -3.48 9.88 -17.17
CA THR A 217 -3.28 8.68 -16.36
C THR A 217 -4.60 8.27 -15.72
N LYS A 218 -5.06 7.04 -15.99
CA LYS A 218 -6.19 6.44 -15.29
C LYS A 218 -5.64 5.53 -14.20
N MET A 219 -6.12 5.65 -12.97
CA MET A 219 -5.61 4.86 -11.86
C MET A 219 -6.64 3.90 -11.29
N LEU A 220 -6.23 2.65 -11.07
CA LEU A 220 -6.96 1.66 -10.30
C LEU A 220 -6.24 1.40 -8.98
N LEU A 221 -6.98 1.49 -7.88
CA LEU A 221 -6.46 1.09 -6.58
C LEU A 221 -6.62 -0.43 -6.43
N ALA A 222 -5.51 -1.14 -6.24
CA ALA A 222 -5.53 -2.56 -5.94
C ALA A 222 -5.74 -2.83 -4.43
N GLN A 223 -5.56 -1.82 -3.59
CA GLN A 223 -5.66 -1.90 -2.13
C GLN A 223 -6.59 -0.80 -1.57
N PRO A 224 -7.39 -1.08 -0.53
CA PRO A 224 -8.40 -0.14 0.00
C PRO A 224 -7.87 0.95 0.92
N PHE A 225 -6.61 0.85 1.34
CA PHE A 225 -5.99 1.73 2.32
C PHE A 225 -5.22 2.90 1.69
N LEU A 226 -5.36 3.16 0.38
CA LEU A 226 -4.51 4.09 -0.39
C LEU A 226 -5.09 5.50 -0.58
N ALA A 227 -5.70 6.05 0.46
CA ALA A 227 -6.45 7.30 0.38
C ALA A 227 -5.55 8.52 0.10
N ASP A 228 -4.44 8.65 0.82
CA ASP A 228 -3.54 9.78 0.67
C ASP A 228 -2.74 9.69 -0.63
N THR A 229 -2.36 8.47 -1.03
CA THR A 229 -1.72 8.20 -2.33
C THR A 229 -2.64 8.57 -3.49
N ALA A 230 -3.92 8.17 -3.43
CA ALA A 230 -4.90 8.52 -4.46
C ALA A 230 -5.04 10.04 -4.58
N ARG A 231 -5.19 10.74 -3.46
CA ARG A 231 -5.29 12.21 -3.43
C ARG A 231 -4.04 12.88 -4.02
N ALA A 232 -2.86 12.38 -3.70
CA ALA A 232 -1.60 12.89 -4.24
C ALA A 232 -1.50 12.68 -5.76
N LEU A 233 -1.96 11.52 -6.27
CA LEU A 233 -1.98 11.23 -7.71
C LEU A 233 -3.01 12.10 -8.46
N GLU A 234 -4.18 12.33 -7.88
CA GLU A 234 -5.21 13.23 -8.42
C GLU A 234 -4.71 14.67 -8.50
N ALA A 235 -4.01 15.15 -7.46
CA ALA A 235 -3.35 16.46 -7.48
C ALA A 235 -2.30 16.57 -8.61
N ARG A 236 -1.81 15.44 -9.13
CA ARG A 236 -0.90 15.34 -10.28
C ARG A 236 -1.59 15.06 -11.61
N GLY A 237 -2.92 15.07 -11.65
CA GLY A 237 -3.73 14.95 -12.85
C GLY A 237 -4.20 13.53 -13.18
N ALA A 238 -3.88 12.53 -12.36
CA ALA A 238 -4.44 11.19 -12.55
C ALA A 238 -5.95 11.20 -12.24
N VAL A 239 -6.68 10.29 -12.87
CA VAL A 239 -8.13 10.12 -12.65
C VAL A 239 -8.37 8.77 -11.99
N HIS A 240 -8.92 8.78 -10.77
CA HIS A 240 -9.36 7.56 -10.09
C HIS A 240 -10.49 6.88 -10.85
N LEU A 241 -10.38 5.56 -11.02
CA LEU A 241 -11.44 4.71 -11.55
C LEU A 241 -12.13 3.99 -10.38
N PRO A 242 -13.40 4.33 -10.07
CA PRO A 242 -14.16 3.60 -9.07
C PRO A 242 -14.37 2.15 -9.51
N ALA A 243 -13.96 1.20 -8.67
CA ALA A 243 -14.15 -0.23 -8.89
C ALA A 243 -14.15 -0.98 -7.55
N LEU A 244 -14.69 -2.20 -7.55
CA LEU A 244 -14.47 -3.14 -6.46
C LEU A 244 -12.99 -3.51 -6.37
N PHE A 245 -12.49 -3.78 -5.17
CA PHE A 245 -11.12 -4.32 -5.02
C PHE A 245 -11.03 -5.74 -5.59
N PRO A 246 -9.89 -6.12 -6.20
CA PRO A 246 -9.73 -7.38 -6.94
C PRO A 246 -9.58 -8.60 -6.02
N LEU A 247 -10.63 -8.86 -5.23
CA LEU A 247 -10.79 -9.99 -4.33
C LEU A 247 -11.98 -10.82 -4.79
N GLY A 248 -11.73 -12.10 -5.07
CA GLY A 248 -12.72 -13.00 -5.66
C GLY A 248 -12.94 -12.77 -7.15
N VAL A 249 -13.87 -13.53 -7.73
CA VAL A 249 -14.23 -13.44 -9.15
C VAL A 249 -14.94 -12.13 -9.43
N GLU A 250 -15.96 -11.80 -8.64
CA GLU A 250 -16.78 -10.60 -8.86
C GLU A 250 -15.93 -9.34 -8.77
N GLY A 251 -15.12 -9.23 -7.72
CA GLY A 251 -14.27 -8.06 -7.50
C GLY A 251 -13.20 -7.91 -8.58
N THR A 252 -12.55 -9.01 -8.96
CA THR A 252 -11.48 -8.97 -9.97
C THR A 252 -12.05 -8.66 -11.36
N THR A 253 -13.19 -9.24 -11.74
CA THR A 253 -13.84 -8.96 -13.02
C THR A 253 -14.27 -7.50 -13.12
N ASP A 254 -14.91 -6.96 -12.08
CA ASP A 254 -15.32 -5.55 -12.04
C ASP A 254 -14.11 -4.62 -12.16
N TRP A 255 -13.06 -4.87 -11.37
CA TRP A 255 -11.82 -4.09 -11.37
C TRP A 255 -11.09 -4.08 -12.71
N LEU A 256 -10.93 -5.26 -13.32
CA LEU A 256 -10.33 -5.39 -14.65
C LEU A 256 -11.16 -4.69 -15.73
N THR A 257 -12.48 -4.84 -15.66
CA THR A 257 -13.42 -4.23 -16.61
C THR A 257 -13.37 -2.71 -16.50
N ALA A 258 -13.37 -2.15 -15.29
CA ALA A 258 -13.28 -0.70 -15.08
C ALA A 258 -12.01 -0.11 -15.71
N GLY A 259 -10.85 -0.74 -15.49
CA GLY A 259 -9.60 -0.33 -16.11
C GLY A 259 -9.62 -0.41 -17.64
N ALA A 260 -10.10 -1.54 -18.18
CA ALA A 260 -10.12 -1.76 -19.62
C ALA A 260 -11.11 -0.82 -20.35
N VAL A 261 -12.30 -0.62 -19.80
CA VAL A 261 -13.30 0.32 -20.35
C VAL A 261 -12.77 1.75 -20.35
N ALA A 262 -12.13 2.19 -19.26
CA ALA A 262 -11.54 3.52 -19.17
C ALA A 262 -10.41 3.76 -20.19
N MET A 263 -9.78 2.69 -20.67
CA MET A 263 -8.75 2.71 -21.71
C MET A 263 -9.30 2.44 -23.12
N GLY A 264 -10.62 2.39 -23.29
CA GLY A 264 -11.28 2.25 -24.59
C GLY A 264 -11.31 0.83 -25.15
N VAL A 265 -11.13 -0.20 -24.31
CA VAL A 265 -11.18 -1.60 -24.78
C VAL A 265 -12.63 -2.03 -25.06
N PRO A 266 -12.91 -2.64 -26.23
CA PRO A 266 -14.23 -3.16 -26.54
C PRO A 266 -14.67 -4.28 -25.59
N ALA A 267 -15.95 -4.31 -25.22
CA ALA A 267 -16.51 -5.31 -24.30
C ALA A 267 -16.23 -6.77 -24.73
N ALA A 268 -16.20 -7.06 -26.04
CA ALA A 268 -15.88 -8.38 -26.56
C ALA A 268 -14.44 -8.81 -26.23
N ALA A 269 -13.47 -7.90 -26.31
CA ALA A 269 -12.07 -8.18 -25.97
C ALA A 269 -11.90 -8.38 -24.46
N ILE A 270 -12.63 -7.60 -23.64
CA ILE A 270 -12.66 -7.78 -22.18
C ILE A 270 -13.19 -9.18 -21.85
N ARG A 271 -14.36 -9.55 -22.39
CA ARG A 271 -15.00 -10.87 -22.18
C ARG A 271 -14.06 -12.01 -22.52
N ALA A 272 -13.50 -11.99 -23.74
CA ALA A 272 -12.60 -13.02 -24.23
C ALA A 272 -11.32 -13.17 -23.37
N ALA A 273 -10.83 -12.06 -22.79
CA ALA A 273 -9.63 -12.07 -21.96
C ALA A 273 -9.87 -12.63 -20.54
N VAL A 274 -11.11 -12.62 -20.02
CA VAL A 274 -11.41 -13.00 -18.63
C VAL A 274 -12.21 -14.28 -18.48
N GLU A 275 -12.98 -14.70 -19.49
CA GLU A 275 -13.96 -15.81 -19.38
C GLU A 275 -13.37 -17.11 -18.82
N MET A 276 -12.23 -17.56 -19.37
CA MET A 276 -11.60 -18.81 -18.94
C MET A 276 -11.10 -18.73 -17.50
N GLN A 277 -10.57 -17.56 -17.10
CA GLN A 277 -10.06 -17.31 -15.77
C GLN A 277 -11.20 -17.23 -14.76
N GLU A 278 -12.32 -16.61 -15.12
CA GLU A 278 -13.54 -16.59 -14.30
C GLU A 278 -14.07 -18.00 -14.07
N ASP A 279 -14.21 -18.81 -15.11
CA ASP A 279 -14.72 -20.18 -14.98
C ASP A 279 -13.81 -21.03 -14.09
N ARG A 280 -12.50 -20.93 -14.28
CA ARG A 280 -11.51 -21.62 -13.42
C ARG A 280 -11.60 -21.16 -11.98
N ALA A 281 -11.75 -19.86 -11.73
CA ALA A 281 -11.85 -19.31 -10.38
C ALA A 281 -13.18 -19.71 -9.71
N ARG A 282 -14.31 -19.66 -10.44
CA ARG A 282 -15.62 -20.13 -9.94
C ARG A 282 -15.59 -21.61 -9.58
N LEU A 283 -14.95 -22.45 -10.40
CA LEU A 283 -14.77 -23.88 -10.10
C LEU A 283 -13.95 -24.10 -8.82
N ALA A 284 -12.85 -23.35 -8.64
CA ALA A 284 -12.03 -23.44 -7.44
C ALA A 284 -12.79 -22.97 -6.18
N LEU A 285 -13.55 -21.87 -6.28
CA LEU A 285 -14.34 -21.34 -5.17
C LEU A 285 -15.54 -22.22 -4.83
N GLY A 286 -16.14 -22.94 -5.79
CA GLY A 286 -17.25 -23.85 -5.55
C GLY A 286 -16.94 -24.89 -4.46
N ARG A 287 -15.74 -25.45 -4.49
CA ARG A 287 -15.26 -26.41 -3.46
C ARG A 287 -15.12 -25.79 -2.07
N LEU A 288 -14.77 -24.50 -1.99
CA LEU A 288 -14.69 -23.77 -0.72
C LEU A 288 -16.08 -23.37 -0.22
N ARG A 289 -16.98 -22.98 -1.14
CA ARG A 289 -18.36 -22.60 -0.84
C ARG A 289 -19.11 -23.72 -0.13
N GLU A 290 -18.93 -24.98 -0.52
CA GLU A 290 -19.52 -26.14 0.16
C GLU A 290 -19.22 -26.19 1.66
N ARG A 291 -18.05 -25.68 2.08
CA ARG A 291 -17.62 -25.68 3.48
C ARG A 291 -18.00 -24.39 4.23
N LEU A 292 -18.18 -23.30 3.51
CA LEU A 292 -18.31 -21.95 4.09
C LEU A 292 -19.73 -21.40 4.05
N VAL A 293 -20.59 -21.92 3.18
CA VAL A 293 -21.97 -21.44 3.06
C VAL A 293 -22.72 -21.57 4.40
N GLY A 294 -23.41 -20.50 4.81
CA GLY A 294 -24.14 -20.41 6.08
C GLY A 294 -23.25 -20.29 7.32
N LYS A 295 -21.91 -20.27 7.19
CA LYS A 295 -21.02 -19.98 8.32
C LYS A 295 -21.05 -18.50 8.63
N ARG A 296 -21.05 -18.17 9.93
CA ARG A 296 -21.05 -16.80 10.45
C ARG A 296 -19.61 -16.31 10.60
N ILE A 297 -19.35 -15.06 10.23
CA ILE A 297 -18.03 -14.43 10.36
C ILE A 297 -18.12 -13.04 10.99
N PHE A 298 -17.10 -12.70 11.77
CA PHE A 298 -16.87 -11.42 12.40
C PHE A 298 -15.46 -10.94 12.05
N PHE A 299 -15.30 -9.68 11.64
CA PHE A 299 -13.99 -9.08 11.38
C PHE A 299 -13.66 -8.05 12.45
N MET A 300 -12.55 -8.26 13.16
CA MET A 300 -11.92 -7.21 13.96
C MET A 300 -11.14 -6.25 13.04
N PRO A 301 -11.05 -4.95 13.37
CA PRO A 301 -10.37 -3.97 12.55
C PRO A 301 -8.85 -4.17 12.56
N ASP A 302 -8.22 -4.27 11.39
CA ASP A 302 -6.75 -4.34 11.29
C ASP A 302 -6.18 -3.58 10.07
N SER A 303 -6.72 -3.81 8.87
CA SER A 303 -6.04 -3.56 7.59
C SER A 303 -6.81 -2.75 6.55
N GLN A 304 -8.10 -2.48 6.79
CA GLN A 304 -9.07 -1.93 5.82
C GLN A 304 -9.49 -2.89 4.70
N LEU A 305 -8.92 -4.10 4.64
CA LEU A 305 -9.36 -5.17 3.73
C LEU A 305 -10.65 -5.85 4.20
N GLU A 306 -11.11 -5.59 5.42
CA GLU A 306 -12.22 -6.31 6.03
C GLU A 306 -13.51 -6.15 5.22
N ILE A 307 -13.81 -4.95 4.71
CA ILE A 307 -15.01 -4.71 3.90
C ILE A 307 -14.94 -5.43 2.54
N PRO A 308 -13.87 -5.28 1.73
CA PRO A 308 -13.73 -6.05 0.50
C PRO A 308 -13.74 -7.57 0.70
N LEU A 309 -13.09 -8.07 1.77
CA LEU A 309 -13.10 -9.49 2.12
C LEU A 309 -14.49 -9.96 2.53
N ALA A 310 -15.19 -9.20 3.35
CA ALA A 310 -16.56 -9.50 3.76
C ALA A 310 -17.50 -9.58 2.55
N ARG A 311 -17.39 -8.64 1.59
CA ARG A 311 -18.14 -8.68 0.32
C ARG A 311 -17.86 -9.96 -0.45
N PHE A 312 -16.60 -10.32 -0.63
CA PHE A 312 -16.19 -11.56 -1.30
C PHE A 312 -16.76 -12.82 -0.60
N LEU A 313 -16.55 -12.95 0.71
CA LEU A 313 -17.00 -14.11 1.48
C LEU A 313 -18.53 -14.25 1.50
N HIS A 314 -19.25 -13.13 1.59
CA HIS A 314 -20.70 -13.11 1.56
C HIS A 314 -21.24 -13.47 0.17
N ASN A 315 -20.85 -12.71 -0.87
CA ASN A 315 -21.42 -12.84 -2.21
C ASN A 315 -21.01 -14.17 -2.87
N GLU A 316 -19.72 -14.51 -2.80
CA GLU A 316 -19.15 -15.62 -3.59
C GLU A 316 -19.12 -16.94 -2.80
N LEU A 317 -19.03 -16.88 -1.47
CA LEU A 317 -18.91 -18.06 -0.61
C LEU A 317 -20.11 -18.28 0.33
N GLY A 318 -21.08 -17.36 0.34
CA GLY A 318 -22.35 -17.53 1.06
C GLY A 318 -22.21 -17.47 2.58
N MET A 319 -21.18 -16.81 3.10
CA MET A 319 -21.02 -16.60 4.54
C MET A 319 -21.99 -15.51 5.05
N GLU A 320 -22.39 -15.63 6.32
CA GLU A 320 -23.22 -14.66 7.02
C GLU A 320 -22.34 -13.66 7.79
N LEU A 321 -22.48 -12.37 7.50
CA LEU A 321 -21.70 -11.31 8.13
C LEU A 321 -22.36 -10.89 9.45
N LEU A 322 -21.57 -10.87 10.54
CA LEU A 322 -22.01 -10.37 11.85
C LEU A 322 -21.65 -8.90 12.02
N GLU A 323 -20.36 -8.62 11.98
CA GLU A 323 -19.79 -7.29 12.07
C GLU A 323 -18.53 -7.25 11.22
N VAL A 324 -18.32 -6.10 10.60
CA VAL A 324 -17.15 -5.85 9.75
C VAL A 324 -16.45 -4.58 10.25
N GLY A 325 -15.59 -4.75 11.25
CA GLY A 325 -14.76 -3.68 11.77
C GLY A 325 -13.64 -3.33 10.80
N THR A 326 -13.38 -2.04 10.58
CA THR A 326 -12.21 -1.53 9.84
C THR A 326 -11.55 -0.41 10.65
N PRO A 327 -10.21 -0.29 10.68
CA PRO A 327 -9.55 0.76 11.44
C PRO A 327 -9.85 2.16 10.89
N PHE A 328 -10.11 2.25 9.59
CA PHE A 328 -10.47 3.47 8.90
C PHE A 328 -11.42 3.18 7.73
N LEU A 329 -12.43 4.03 7.55
CA LEU A 329 -13.38 3.94 6.44
C LEU A 329 -13.35 5.23 5.63
N HIS A 330 -12.72 5.17 4.46
CA HIS A 330 -12.78 6.24 3.48
C HIS A 330 -14.16 6.24 2.82
N ARG A 331 -14.89 7.35 2.89
CA ARG A 331 -16.19 7.56 2.24
C ARG A 331 -16.10 8.73 1.28
#